data_AF-A0A1G3A0M0-F1
#
_entry.id   AF-A0A1G3A0M0-F1
#
_cell.length_a   1.000
_cell.length_b   1.000
_cell.length_c   1.000
_cell.angle_alpha   90.00
_cell.angle_beta   90.00
_cell.angle_gamma   90.00
#
_symmetry.space_group_name_H-M   'P 1'
#
loop_
_entity.id
_entity.type
_entity.pdbx_description
1 polymer ?
#
loop_
_entity_poly.entity_id
_entity_poly.type
_entity_poly.pdbx_seq_one_letter_code
_entity_poly.pdbx_strand_id
1 'polypeptide(L)' 'MAKLDQYLTVAEAAAYVGVARNTIRNWAIKGKIPEYRNSANNYRLFKTTDLDGLIQQTHRPTSTKQRRPKPR' A
#
# COMPACT_ATOMS: atom_id res chain seq x y z
N MET A 1 17.35 -6.93 17.17
CA MET A 1 16.82 -7.58 15.95
C MET A 1 15.46 -6.98 15.64
N ALA A 2 15.29 -6.32 14.49
CA ALA A 2 13.99 -5.81 14.09
C ALA A 2 13.08 -7.03 13.82
N LYS A 3 12.01 -7.20 14.60
CA LYS A 3 11.00 -8.23 14.34
C LYS A 3 10.42 -7.97 12.95
N LEU A 4 10.69 -8.86 11.99
CA LEU A 4 10.02 -8.86 10.68
C LEU A 4 8.52 -9.18 10.79
N ASP A 5 8.06 -9.59 11.97
CA ASP A 5 6.67 -9.92 12.30
C ASP A 5 5.66 -8.78 12.02
N GLN A 6 6.14 -7.53 11.93
CA GLN A 6 5.32 -6.36 11.63
C GLN A 6 5.40 -5.91 10.17
N TYR A 7 6.14 -6.63 9.33
CA TYR A 7 6.37 -6.27 7.94
C TYR A 7 5.76 -7.31 7.01
N LEU A 8 4.89 -6.84 6.14
CA LEU A 8 4.24 -7.62 5.10
C LEU A 8 4.91 -7.37 3.76
N THR A 9 5.06 -8.43 2.98
CA THR A 9 5.43 -8.32 1.56
C THR A 9 4.30 -7.66 0.76
N VAL A 10 4.58 -7.28 -0.50
CA VAL A 10 3.55 -6.76 -1.42
C VAL A 10 2.33 -7.70 -1.52
N ALA A 11 2.56 -9.02 -1.51
CA ALA A 11 1.48 -10.00 -1.65
C ALA A 11 0.61 -10.05 -0.39
N GLU A 12 1.23 -10.10 0.78
CA GLU A 12 0.53 -10.12 2.06
C GLU A 12 -0.18 -8.80 2.33
N ALA A 13 0.46 -7.66 2.05
CA ALA A 13 -0.17 -6.34 2.18
C ALA A 13 -1.41 -6.20 1.27
N ALA A 14 -1.34 -6.75 0.06
CA ALA A 14 -2.46 -6.77 -0.88
C ALA A 14 -3.62 -7.63 -0.36
N ALA A 15 -3.32 -8.80 0.18
CA ALA A 15 -4.32 -9.67 0.83
C ALA A 15 -4.92 -9.02 2.09
N TYR A 16 -4.09 -8.36 2.90
CA TYR A 16 -4.50 -7.69 4.13
C TYR A 16 -5.48 -6.54 3.87
N VAL A 17 -5.21 -5.70 2.87
CA VAL A 17 -6.08 -4.55 2.52
C VAL A 17 -7.23 -4.95 1.57
N GLY A 18 -7.16 -6.13 0.94
CA GLY A 18 -8.19 -6.60 0.00
C GLY A 18 -8.10 -5.95 -1.39
N VAL A 19 -6.89 -5.62 -1.85
CA VAL A 19 -6.66 -4.97 -3.16
C VAL A 19 -5.68 -5.77 -4.02
N ALA A 20 -5.56 -5.44 -5.30
CA ALA A 20 -4.57 -6.06 -6.17
C ALA A 20 -3.13 -5.67 -5.77
N ARG A 21 -2.18 -6.60 -5.93
CA ARG A 21 -0.73 -6.37 -5.71
C ARG A 21 -0.19 -5.15 -6.45
N ASN A 22 -0.70 -4.90 -7.66
CA ASN A 22 -0.30 -3.74 -8.46
C ASN A 22 -0.76 -2.41 -7.84
N THR A 23 -1.90 -2.41 -7.14
CA THR A 23 -2.40 -1.24 -6.40
C THR A 23 -1.46 -0.86 -5.27
N ILE A 24 -1.00 -1.84 -4.47
CA ILE A 24 0.00 -1.61 -3.42
C ILE A 24 1.29 -1.03 -3.99
N ARG A 25 1.81 -1.59 -5.10
CA ARG A 25 3.01 -1.05 -5.77
C ARG A 25 2.82 0.39 -6.24
N ASN A 26 1.66 0.68 -6.84
CA ASN A 26 1.32 2.03 -7.30
C ASN A 26 1.20 3.02 -6.13
N TRP A 27 0.66 2.60 -5.00
CA TRP A 27 0.59 3.42 -3.80
C TRP A 27 1.97 3.69 -3.20
N ALA A 28 2.84 2.69 -3.16
CA ALA A 28 4.23 2.85 -2.74
C ALA A 28 4.98 3.86 -3.63
N ILE A 29 4.88 3.72 -4.95
CA ILE A 29 5.50 4.65 -5.92
C ILE A 29 4.95 6.08 -5.76
N LYS A 30 3.65 6.21 -5.48
CA LYS A 30 3.00 7.51 -5.24
C LYS A 30 3.25 8.08 -3.84
N GLY A 31 4.01 7.38 -2.98
CA GLY A 31 4.28 7.80 -1.61
C GLY A 31 3.05 7.78 -0.68
N LYS A 32 1.98 7.06 -1.05
CA LYS A 32 0.77 6.94 -0.23
C LYS A 32 0.95 5.99 0.96
N ILE A 33 1.82 5.01 0.79
CA ILE A 33 2.23 4.07 1.84
C ILE A 33 3.77 4.07 1.88
N PRO A 34 4.39 4.08 3.08
CA PRO A 34 5.83 3.93 3.19
C PRO A 34 6.26 2.55 2.69
N GLU A 35 7.23 2.51 1.76
CA GLU A 35 7.93 1.27 1.42
C GLU A 35 9.22 1.16 2.23
N TYR A 36 9.40 0.01 2.87
CA TYR A 36 10.66 -0.36 3.51
C TYR A 36 11.38 -1.36 2.61
N ARG A 37 12.70 -1.28 2.58
CA ARG A 37 13.53 -2.22 1.82
C ARG A 37 14.29 -3.11 2.77
N ASN A 38 14.23 -4.41 2.54
CA ASN A 38 15.09 -5.33 3.24
C ASN A 38 16.53 -5.19 2.71
N SER A 39 17.50 -4.92 3.59
CA SER A 39 18.90 -4.76 3.23
C SER A 39 19.53 -6.03 2.65
N ALA A 40 18.98 -7.20 2.97
CA ALA A 40 19.52 -8.49 2.54
C ALA A 40 19.15 -8.88 1.10
N ASN A 41 17.98 -8.44 0.62
CA ASN A 41 17.39 -8.97 -0.63
C ASN A 41 16.49 -7.97 -1.37
N ASN A 42 16.50 -6.69 -0.95
CA ASN A 42 15.83 -5.56 -1.60
C ASN A 42 14.33 -5.75 -1.86
N TYR A 43 13.68 -6.68 -1.15
CA TYR A 43 12.23 -6.84 -1.19
C TYR A 43 11.55 -5.63 -0.55
N ARG A 44 10.42 -5.24 -1.15
CA ARG A 44 9.54 -4.22 -0.58
C ARG A 44 8.72 -4.83 0.54
N LEU A 45 8.82 -4.19 1.70
CA LEU A 45 8.12 -4.51 2.92
C LEU A 45 7.24 -3.33 3.33
N PHE A 46 6.09 -3.63 3.90
CA PHE A 46 5.09 -2.66 4.35
C PHE A 46 4.74 -2.95 5.79
N LYS A 47 4.72 -1.93 6.64
CA LYS A 47 4.28 -2.14 8.03
C LYS A 47 2.77 -2.31 8.09
N THR A 48 2.31 -3.22 8.94
CA THR A 48 0.89 -3.41 9.20
C THR A 48 0.20 -2.14 9.69
N THR A 49 0.89 -1.33 10.51
CA THR A 49 0.37 -0.04 11.02
C THR A 49 0.09 0.98 9.92
N ASP A 50 0.92 1.01 8.88
CA ASP A 50 0.75 1.95 7.76
C ASP A 50 -0.43 1.54 6.89
N LEU A 51 -0.64 0.23 6.73
CA LEU A 51 -1.78 -0.33 6.01
C LEU A 51 -3.09 -0.09 6.78
N ASP A 52 -3.09 -0.23 8.11
CA ASP A 52 -4.25 0.07 8.95
C ASP A 52 -4.68 1.53 8.82
N GLY A 53 -3.72 2.46 8.93
CA GLY A 53 -3.97 3.89 8.75
C GLY A 53 -4.53 4.24 7.35
N LEU A 54 -4.21 3.45 6.33
CA LEU A 54 -4.77 3.60 4.99
C LEU A 54 -6.22 3.11 4.90
N ILE A 55 -6.54 1.98 5.54
CA ILE A 55 -7.91 1.43 5.60
C ILE A 55 -8.81 2.45 6.29
N GLN A 56 -8.39 3.00 7.43
CA GLN A 56 -9.14 4.02 8.16
C GLN A 56 -9.42 5.29 7.33
N GLN A 57 -8.48 5.71 6.48
CA GLN A 57 -8.69 6.85 5.56
C GLN A 57 -9.68 6.53 4.44
N THR A 58 -9.74 5.27 3.98
CA THR A 58 -10.61 4.84 2.88
C THR A 58 -12.09 4.81 3.27
N HIS A 59 -12.40 4.67 4.56
CA HIS A 59 -13.78 4.71 5.07
C HIS A 59 -14.43 6.10 4.95
N ARG A 60 -13.66 7.14 4.59
CA ARG A 60 -14.24 8.43 4.21
C ARG A 60 -14.71 8.38 2.77
N PRO A 61 -16.03 8.51 2.49
CA PRO A 61 -16.51 8.59 1.13
C PRO A 61 -15.89 9.84 0.48
N THR A 62 -14.99 9.63 -0.48
CA THR A 62 -14.58 10.73 -1.35
C THR A 62 -15.75 11.01 -2.28
N SER A 63 -16.40 12.17 -2.11
CA SER A 63 -17.34 12.69 -3.09
C SER A 63 -16.66 12.65 -4.45
N THR A 64 -17.14 11.74 -5.30
CA THR A 64 -16.50 11.37 -6.56
C THR A 64 -16.53 12.54 -7.52
N LYS A 65 -15.42 13.27 -7.62
CA LYS A 65 -15.20 14.23 -8.70
C LYS A 65 -13.77 14.14 -9.25
N GLN A 66 -13.40 12.99 -9.80
CA GLN A 66 -12.34 12.94 -10.81
C GLN A 66 -12.73 12.00 -11.95
N ARG A 67 -13.64 12.49 -12.81
CA ARG A 67 -13.65 12.08 -14.21
C ARG A 67 -12.39 12.68 -14.83
N ARG A 68 -11.41 11.87 -15.23
CA ARG A 68 -10.43 12.30 -16.23
C ARG A 68 -10.93 11.84 -17.60
N PRO A 69 -11.04 12.72 -18.60
CA PRO A 69 -11.54 12.36 -19.91
C PRO A 69 -10.56 11.43 -20.61
N LYS A 70 -11.07 10.42 -21.33
CA LYS A 70 -10.28 9.67 -22.31
C LYS A 70 -10.03 10.61 -23.51
N PRO A 71 -8.77 10.91 -23.88
CA PRO A 71 -8.50 11.40 -25.23
C PRO A 71 -8.81 10.26 -26.22
N ARG A 72 -9.50 10.63 -27.29
CA ARG A 72 -9.94 9.75 -28.38
C ARG A 72 -8.76 9.38 -29.27
#